data_AF-A0A2V9CBJ2-F1
#
_entry.id   AF-A0A2V9CBJ2-F1
#
_cell.length_a   1.000
_cell.length_b   1.000
_cell.length_c   1.000
_cell.angle_alpha   90.00
_cell.angle_beta   90.00
_cell.angle_gamma   90.00
#
_symmetry.space_group_name_H-M   'P 1'
#
loop_
_entity.id
_entity.type
_entity.pdbx_description
1 polymer ?
#
loop_
_entity_poly.entity_id
_entity_poly.type
_entity_poly.pdbx_seq_one_letter_code
_entity_poly.pdbx_strand_id
1 'polypeptide(L)'
;MDTLSSGKDLLFTLLLKVGVAASFAAMLARWTAFRKVLFTEIRDSDQKVKLLLFMTPPLAIGVMLRLVSPAYRFADLSLEGSFLLGLLGGRVVGPMGGSLVSLPAFFNHEWLSTPSAAFAGLLGGLIRQAIPNKEEIWNFGPFTFLNIPRAVFRLFRHVQLSWEMLPLMASVCLEIAHVALVHATKPSWLFVVDVRHVWE
;
A
#
# COMPACT_ATOMS: atom_id res chain seq x y z
N MET A 1 32.80 1.64 -6.85
CA MET A 1 32.39 2.43 -5.65
C MET A 1 30.90 2.79 -5.74
N ASP A 2 30.15 2.14 -6.61
CA ASP A 2 28.83 2.58 -7.10
C ASP A 2 27.67 1.93 -6.31
N THR A 3 27.92 0.76 -5.70
CA THR A 3 26.93 0.04 -4.87
C THR A 3 26.54 0.80 -3.60
N LEU A 4 27.49 1.53 -3.01
CA LEU A 4 27.25 2.37 -1.83
C LEU A 4 26.46 3.65 -2.16
N SER A 5 26.58 4.19 -3.38
CA SER A 5 25.74 5.32 -3.83
C SER A 5 24.32 4.84 -4.09
N SER A 6 24.19 3.78 -4.89
CA SER A 6 22.92 3.11 -5.19
C SER A 6 22.11 2.75 -3.93
N GLY A 7 22.74 2.22 -2.89
CA GLY A 7 22.06 1.91 -1.63
C GLY A 7 21.56 3.15 -0.89
N LYS A 8 22.36 4.24 -0.86
CA LYS A 8 21.95 5.51 -0.24
C LYS A 8 20.80 6.15 -1.01
N ASP A 9 20.84 6.13 -2.33
CA ASP A 9 19.80 6.70 -3.20
C ASP A 9 18.47 5.95 -3.05
N LEU A 10 18.52 4.62 -2.93
CA LEU A 10 17.35 3.80 -2.63
C LEU A 10 16.78 4.11 -1.24
N LEU A 11 17.62 4.13 -0.21
CA LEU A 11 17.18 4.46 1.15
C LEU A 11 16.57 5.85 1.24
N PHE A 12 17.16 6.82 0.52
CA PHE A 12 16.62 8.17 0.41
C PHE A 12 15.24 8.17 -0.26
N THR A 13 15.08 7.44 -1.37
CA THR A 13 13.80 7.30 -2.07
C THR A 13 12.73 6.64 -1.19
N LEU A 14 13.08 5.59 -0.46
CA LEU A 14 12.19 4.91 0.49
C LEU A 14 11.81 5.81 1.66
N LEU A 15 12.76 6.60 2.17
CA LEU A 15 12.51 7.58 3.23
C LEU A 15 11.50 8.64 2.76
N LEU A 16 11.66 9.14 1.53
CA LEU A 16 10.70 10.06 0.92
C LEU A 16 9.33 9.40 0.71
N LYS A 17 9.28 8.12 0.31
CA LYS A 17 8.03 7.36 0.15
C LYS A 17 7.24 7.30 1.46
N VAL A 18 7.91 6.96 2.56
CA VAL A 18 7.31 6.97 3.91
C VAL A 18 6.89 8.39 4.33
N GLY A 19 7.68 9.42 3.98
CA GLY A 19 7.34 10.83 4.23
C GLY A 19 6.07 11.29 3.51
N VAL A 20 5.87 10.88 2.25
CA VAL A 20 4.64 11.13 1.49
C VAL A 20 3.46 10.39 2.12
N ALA A 21 3.64 9.10 2.49
CA ALA A 21 2.62 8.33 3.18
C ALA A 21 2.14 9.03 4.46
N ALA A 22 3.09 9.49 5.28
CA ALA A 22 2.82 10.18 6.53
C ALA A 22 2.12 11.53 6.31
N SER A 23 2.50 12.26 5.27
CA SER A 23 1.90 13.55 4.91
C SER A 23 0.45 13.38 4.45
N PHE A 24 0.15 12.37 3.62
CA PHE A 24 -1.22 12.03 3.24
C PHE A 24 -2.04 11.56 4.43
N ALA A 25 -1.47 10.73 5.32
CA ALA A 25 -2.13 10.30 6.54
C ALA A 25 -2.47 11.49 7.45
N ALA A 26 -1.54 12.42 7.67
CA ALA A 26 -1.76 13.62 8.48
C ALA A 26 -2.81 14.55 7.86
N MET A 27 -2.78 14.74 6.54
CA MET A 27 -3.76 15.54 5.81
C MET A 27 -5.16 14.94 5.94
N LEU A 28 -5.32 13.64 5.70
CA LEU A 28 -6.60 12.93 5.81
C LEU A 28 -7.12 12.91 7.24
N ALA A 29 -6.24 12.70 8.23
CA ALA A 29 -6.60 12.72 9.64
C ALA A 29 -7.14 14.08 10.11
N ARG A 30 -6.80 15.17 9.42
CA ARG A 30 -7.32 16.51 9.72
C ARG A 30 -8.78 16.70 9.29
N TRP A 31 -9.30 15.86 8.40
CA TRP A 31 -10.70 15.94 7.96
C TRP A 31 -11.65 15.20 8.91
N THR A 32 -12.58 15.94 9.50
CA THR A 32 -13.56 15.38 10.47
C THR A 32 -14.51 14.38 9.82
N ALA A 33 -14.90 14.60 8.56
CA ALA A 33 -15.72 13.67 7.80
C ALA A 33 -15.00 12.32 7.58
N PHE A 34 -13.71 12.37 7.23
CA PHE A 34 -12.90 11.17 7.05
C PHE A 34 -12.75 10.40 8.35
N ARG A 35 -12.43 11.07 9.47
CA ARG A 35 -12.34 10.42 10.79
C ARG A 35 -13.65 9.72 11.18
N LYS A 36 -14.80 10.39 11.02
CA LYS A 36 -16.11 9.79 11.31
C LYS A 36 -16.34 8.51 10.51
N VAL A 37 -16.05 8.54 9.21
CA VAL A 37 -16.15 7.37 8.36
C VAL A 37 -15.15 6.30 8.80
N LEU A 38 -13.92 6.67 9.17
CA LEU A 38 -12.86 5.76 9.60
C LEU A 38 -13.28 4.90 10.80
N PHE A 39 -13.79 5.56 11.84
CA PHE A 39 -14.15 4.95 13.13
C PHE A 39 -15.55 4.30 13.14
N THR A 40 -16.33 4.42 12.07
CA THR A 40 -17.63 3.73 12.01
C THR A 40 -17.41 2.25 11.70
N GLU A 41 -17.78 1.37 12.64
CA GLU A 41 -17.48 -0.07 12.56
C GLU A 41 -18.38 -0.85 11.59
N ILE A 42 -19.66 -0.46 11.51
CA ILE A 42 -20.65 -0.97 10.56
C ILE A 42 -20.84 0.10 9.48
N ARG A 43 -20.13 -0.03 8.38
CA ARG A 43 -20.21 0.92 7.27
C ARG A 43 -21.31 0.56 6.30
N ASP A 44 -22.24 1.49 6.16
CA ASP A 44 -23.21 1.49 5.07
C ASP A 44 -22.51 1.74 3.70
N SER A 45 -23.20 1.41 2.61
CA SER A 45 -22.69 1.54 1.24
C SER A 45 -22.23 2.97 0.93
N ASP A 46 -22.96 3.97 1.40
CA ASP A 46 -22.60 5.39 1.24
C ASP A 46 -21.30 5.75 1.95
N GLN A 47 -21.05 5.18 3.13
CA GLN A 47 -19.82 5.43 3.88
C GLN A 47 -18.61 4.76 3.22
N LYS A 48 -18.81 3.61 2.58
CA LYS A 48 -17.78 2.95 1.76
C LYS A 48 -17.39 3.79 0.56
N VAL A 49 -18.37 4.39 -0.12
CA VAL A 49 -18.12 5.32 -1.24
C VAL A 49 -17.43 6.58 -0.75
N LYS A 50 -17.82 7.15 0.41
CA LYS A 50 -17.11 8.28 1.00
C LYS A 50 -15.66 7.95 1.33
N LEU A 51 -15.38 6.76 1.89
CA LEU A 51 -14.01 6.31 2.15
C LEU A 51 -13.20 6.23 0.86
N LEU A 52 -13.77 5.62 -0.19
CA LEU A 52 -13.18 5.54 -1.51
C LEU A 52 -12.85 6.94 -2.05
N LEU A 53 -13.81 7.87 -1.97
CA LEU A 53 -13.66 9.25 -2.46
C LEU A 53 -12.62 10.05 -1.69
N PHE A 54 -12.40 9.76 -0.40
CA PHE A 54 -11.37 10.43 0.39
C PHE A 54 -9.98 9.86 0.15
N MET A 55 -9.84 8.54 -0.02
CA MET A 55 -8.53 7.90 -0.15
C MET A 55 -8.00 7.88 -1.58
N THR A 56 -8.87 7.75 -2.58
CA THR A 56 -8.45 7.61 -3.98
C THR A 56 -7.73 8.84 -4.53
N PRO A 57 -8.25 10.09 -4.34
CA PRO A 57 -7.61 11.28 -4.92
C PRO A 57 -6.15 11.51 -4.48
N PRO A 58 -5.79 11.50 -3.18
CA PRO A 58 -4.40 11.73 -2.79
C PRO A 58 -3.48 10.64 -3.33
N LEU A 59 -3.93 9.38 -3.36
CA LEU A 59 -3.15 8.28 -3.92
C LEU A 59 -2.98 8.42 -5.45
N ALA A 60 -4.04 8.75 -6.17
CA ALA A 60 -3.99 8.97 -7.61
C ALA A 60 -3.10 10.18 -7.98
N ILE A 61 -3.10 11.24 -7.17
CA ILE A 61 -2.18 12.37 -7.32
C ILE A 61 -0.72 11.90 -7.17
N GLY A 62 -0.42 11.01 -6.22
CA GLY A 62 0.90 10.42 -6.07
C GLY A 62 1.38 9.70 -7.33
N VAL A 63 0.50 8.91 -7.96
CA VAL A 63 0.78 8.25 -9.24
C VAL A 63 0.97 9.28 -10.36
N MET A 64 0.11 10.30 -10.44
CA MET A 64 0.24 11.37 -11.45
C MET A 64 1.58 12.12 -11.33
N LEU A 65 2.02 12.44 -10.12
CA LEU A 65 3.31 13.11 -9.90
C LEU A 65 4.47 12.27 -10.43
N ARG A 66 4.42 10.95 -10.23
CA ARG A 66 5.41 10.01 -10.80
C ARG A 66 5.42 10.07 -12.33
N LEU A 67 4.25 10.15 -12.97
CA LEU A 67 4.15 10.19 -14.44
C LEU A 67 4.66 11.51 -15.03
N VAL A 68 4.50 12.62 -14.31
CA VAL A 68 4.94 13.95 -14.75
C VAL A 68 6.45 14.12 -14.66
N SER A 69 7.11 13.58 -13.63
CA SER A 69 8.56 13.66 -13.51
C SER A 69 9.19 12.41 -12.87
N PRO A 70 10.30 11.90 -13.44
CA PRO A 70 11.09 10.81 -12.84
C PRO A 70 11.60 11.11 -11.43
N ALA A 71 11.70 12.38 -11.03
CA ALA A 71 12.11 12.77 -9.69
C ALA A 71 11.08 12.35 -8.60
N TYR A 72 9.80 12.16 -8.96
CA TYR A 72 8.73 11.83 -8.02
C TYR A 72 8.39 10.33 -7.96
N ARG A 73 9.34 9.46 -8.33
CA ARG A 73 9.18 7.99 -8.23
C ARG A 73 8.75 7.51 -6.83
N PHE A 74 9.15 8.23 -5.78
CA PHE A 74 8.76 7.94 -4.39
C PHE A 74 7.29 8.21 -4.07
N ALA A 75 6.56 8.95 -4.90
CA ALA A 75 5.17 9.33 -4.65
C ALA A 75 4.15 8.24 -5.02
N ASP A 76 4.58 7.16 -5.69
CA ASP A 76 3.69 6.05 -6.05
C ASP A 76 3.44 5.14 -4.85
N LEU A 77 2.26 5.29 -4.27
CA LEU A 77 1.71 4.45 -3.21
C LEU A 77 0.48 3.68 -3.70
N SER A 78 0.36 3.41 -4.99
CA SER A 78 -0.83 2.76 -5.57
C SER A 78 -1.07 1.37 -5.00
N LEU A 79 0.00 0.57 -4.81
CA LEU A 79 -0.07 -0.79 -4.29
C LEU A 79 -0.35 -0.82 -2.78
N GLU A 80 0.39 -0.07 -1.98
CA GLU A 80 0.17 -0.02 -0.52
C GLU A 80 -1.13 0.70 -0.17
N GLY A 81 -1.44 1.77 -0.89
CA GLY A 81 -2.67 2.53 -0.74
C GLY A 81 -3.91 1.71 -1.09
N SER A 82 -3.87 0.91 -2.16
CA SER A 82 -4.95 0.00 -2.52
C SER A 82 -5.13 -1.12 -1.49
N PHE A 83 -4.04 -1.71 -1.00
CA PHE A 83 -4.06 -2.69 0.08
C PHE A 83 -4.70 -2.12 1.36
N LEU A 84 -4.25 -0.94 1.80
CA LEU A 84 -4.81 -0.23 2.96
C LEU A 84 -6.29 0.10 2.76
N LEU A 85 -6.68 0.52 1.55
CA LEU A 85 -8.06 0.80 1.22
C LEU A 85 -8.94 -0.46 1.25
N GLY A 86 -8.40 -1.61 0.88
CA GLY A 86 -9.01 -2.92 1.08
C GLY A 86 -9.17 -3.27 2.56
N LEU A 87 -8.12 -3.06 3.36
CA LEU A 87 -8.14 -3.31 4.80
C LEU A 87 -9.16 -2.41 5.53
N LEU A 88 -9.27 -1.15 5.12
CA LEU A 88 -10.17 -0.14 5.68
C LEU A 88 -11.59 -0.19 5.14
N GLY A 89 -11.78 -0.61 3.88
CA GLY A 89 -13.05 -0.54 3.15
C GLY A 89 -13.71 -1.89 2.85
N GLY A 90 -12.95 -2.98 2.97
CA GLY A 90 -13.41 -4.36 2.72
C GLY A 90 -13.28 -4.81 1.26
N ARG A 91 -13.78 -6.01 0.96
CA ARG A 91 -13.59 -6.73 -0.31
C ARG A 91 -14.05 -6.01 -1.58
N VAL A 92 -15.00 -5.09 -1.48
CA VAL A 92 -15.50 -4.36 -2.66
C VAL A 92 -14.74 -3.05 -2.85
N VAL A 93 -14.51 -2.32 -1.76
CA VAL A 93 -13.84 -1.01 -1.81
C VAL A 93 -12.38 -1.13 -2.18
N GLY A 94 -11.70 -2.19 -1.73
CA GLY A 94 -10.29 -2.43 -2.04
C GLY A 94 -10.02 -2.55 -3.56
N PRO A 95 -10.62 -3.52 -4.26
CA PRO A 95 -10.43 -3.67 -5.70
C PRO A 95 -10.89 -2.45 -6.51
N MET A 96 -12.04 -1.86 -6.14
CA MET A 96 -12.55 -0.66 -6.83
C MET A 96 -11.59 0.51 -6.66
N GLY A 97 -11.11 0.75 -5.44
CA GLY A 97 -10.17 1.82 -5.15
C GLY A 97 -8.80 1.59 -5.75
N GLY A 98 -8.27 0.37 -5.71
CA GLY A 98 -7.03 0.02 -6.39
C GLY A 98 -7.11 0.25 -7.90
N SER A 99 -8.24 -0.14 -8.51
CA SER A 99 -8.48 0.12 -9.93
C SER A 99 -8.50 1.62 -10.23
N LEU A 100 -9.22 2.42 -9.43
CA LEU A 100 -9.32 3.87 -9.63
C LEU A 100 -7.98 4.59 -9.41
N VAL A 101 -7.22 4.23 -8.38
CA VAL A 101 -5.91 4.83 -8.08
C VAL A 101 -4.90 4.55 -9.20
N SER A 102 -4.99 3.40 -9.86
CA SER A 102 -4.10 2.99 -10.94
C SER A 102 -4.47 3.52 -12.33
N LEU A 103 -5.65 4.15 -12.50
CA LEU A 103 -6.08 4.69 -13.80
C LEU A 103 -5.04 5.60 -14.46
N PRO A 104 -4.37 6.53 -13.73
CA PRO A 104 -3.28 7.33 -14.30
C PRO A 104 -2.19 6.48 -14.97
N ALA A 105 -1.74 5.43 -14.29
CA ALA A 105 -0.69 4.54 -14.78
C ALA A 105 -1.17 3.70 -15.98
N PHE A 106 -2.44 3.29 -15.96
CA PHE A 106 -3.08 2.59 -17.07
C PHE A 106 -3.06 3.43 -18.36
N PHE A 107 -3.38 4.72 -18.28
CA PHE A 107 -3.30 5.63 -19.42
C PHE A 107 -1.87 5.85 -19.93
N ASN A 108 -0.86 5.65 -19.08
CA ASN A 108 0.55 5.69 -19.44
C ASN A 108 1.08 4.33 -19.94
N HIS A 109 0.21 3.45 -20.42
CA HIS A 109 0.53 2.11 -20.93
C HIS A 109 1.08 1.10 -19.90
N GLU A 110 0.92 1.36 -18.61
CA GLU A 110 1.26 0.41 -17.53
C GLU A 110 0.06 -0.49 -17.23
N TRP A 111 -0.28 -1.37 -18.19
CA TRP A 111 -1.49 -2.20 -18.14
C TRP A 111 -1.59 -3.12 -16.93
N LEU A 112 -0.44 -3.51 -16.34
CA LEU A 112 -0.39 -4.44 -15.22
C LEU A 112 -0.56 -3.74 -13.86
N SER A 113 -0.49 -2.41 -13.82
CA SER A 113 -0.70 -1.61 -12.60
C SER A 113 -2.11 -1.73 -12.04
N THR A 114 -3.12 -1.80 -12.91
CA THR A 114 -4.53 -1.92 -12.52
C THR A 114 -4.89 -3.27 -11.91
N PRO A 115 -4.59 -4.41 -12.55
CA PRO A 115 -4.86 -5.70 -11.94
C PRO A 115 -4.04 -5.94 -10.67
N SER A 116 -2.78 -5.45 -10.60
CA SER A 116 -1.98 -5.59 -9.38
C SER A 116 -2.53 -4.76 -8.22
N ALA A 117 -2.91 -3.50 -8.44
CA ALA A 117 -3.54 -2.66 -7.42
C ALA A 117 -4.94 -3.17 -7.01
N ALA A 118 -5.73 -3.64 -7.97
CA ALA A 118 -7.03 -4.26 -7.67
C ALA A 118 -6.86 -5.53 -6.83
N PHE A 119 -5.87 -6.36 -7.13
CA PHE A 119 -5.55 -7.57 -6.38
C PHE A 119 -5.02 -7.26 -4.97
N ALA A 120 -4.12 -6.28 -4.84
CA ALA A 120 -3.66 -5.77 -3.56
C ALA A 120 -4.82 -5.33 -2.67
N GLY A 121 -5.76 -4.55 -3.22
CA GLY A 121 -6.97 -4.14 -2.53
C GLY A 121 -7.92 -5.30 -2.19
N LEU A 122 -8.03 -6.30 -3.07
CA LEU A 122 -8.79 -7.52 -2.78
C LEU A 122 -8.20 -8.26 -1.59
N LEU A 123 -6.88 -8.46 -1.56
CA LEU A 123 -6.17 -9.15 -0.48
C LEU A 123 -6.36 -8.43 0.85
N GLY A 124 -6.21 -7.10 0.88
CA GLY A 124 -6.50 -6.31 2.08
C GLY A 124 -7.95 -6.50 2.57
N GLY A 125 -8.90 -6.51 1.63
CA GLY A 125 -10.31 -6.74 1.93
C GLY A 125 -10.63 -8.17 2.42
N LEU A 126 -9.92 -9.18 1.90
CA LEU A 126 -10.05 -10.58 2.34
C LEU A 126 -9.47 -10.78 3.74
N ILE A 127 -8.30 -10.20 4.02
CA ILE A 127 -7.68 -10.23 5.35
C ILE A 127 -8.61 -9.60 6.38
N ARG A 128 -9.24 -8.48 6.04
CA ARG A 128 -10.24 -7.85 6.90
C ARG A 128 -11.42 -8.78 7.23
N GLN A 129 -11.84 -9.64 6.30
CA GLN A 129 -12.93 -10.59 6.54
C GLN A 129 -12.49 -11.82 7.33
N ALA A 130 -11.23 -12.22 7.20
CA ALA A 130 -10.67 -13.35 7.92
C ALA A 130 -10.48 -13.07 9.42
N ILE A 131 -10.26 -11.80 9.79
CA ILE A 131 -10.00 -11.39 11.18
C ILE A 131 -11.33 -11.27 11.97
N PRO A 132 -11.53 -12.05 13.06
CA PRO A 132 -12.76 -12.02 13.85
C PRO A 132 -13.01 -10.71 14.59
N ASN A 133 -11.96 -10.11 15.17
CA ASN A 133 -12.02 -8.83 15.87
C ASN A 133 -11.36 -7.72 15.05
N LYS A 134 -12.14 -6.74 14.58
CA LYS A 134 -11.63 -5.65 13.75
C LYS A 134 -10.60 -4.77 14.45
N GLU A 135 -10.59 -4.76 15.78
CA GLU A 135 -9.60 -4.03 16.60
C GLU A 135 -8.21 -4.67 16.53
N GLU A 136 -8.12 -5.99 16.33
CA GLU A 136 -6.84 -6.70 16.19
C GLU A 136 -6.07 -6.28 14.93
N ILE A 137 -6.77 -5.74 13.91
CA ILE A 137 -6.16 -5.16 12.70
C ILE A 137 -5.29 -3.96 13.05
N TRP A 138 -5.64 -3.22 14.11
CA TRP A 138 -5.00 -1.96 14.50
C TRP A 138 -4.17 -2.09 15.79
N ASN A 139 -4.03 -3.29 16.34
CA ASN A 139 -3.16 -3.57 17.49
C ASN A 139 -1.67 -3.59 17.11
N PHE A 140 -1.26 -2.60 16.31
CA PHE A 140 0.13 -2.20 16.20
C PHE A 140 0.49 -1.39 17.45
N GLY A 141 0.72 -2.08 18.57
CA GLY A 141 1.15 -1.42 19.79
C GLY A 141 2.40 -0.54 19.54
N PRO A 142 2.69 0.45 20.40
CA PRO A 142 3.84 1.36 20.25
C PRO A 142 5.20 0.62 20.17
N PHE A 143 5.22 -0.67 20.49
CA PHE A 143 6.36 -1.57 20.45
C PHE A 143 6.24 -2.67 19.39
N THR A 144 5.54 -2.44 18.28
CA THR A 144 5.42 -3.42 17.18
C THR A 144 6.81 -3.92 16.74
N PHE A 145 7.82 -3.05 16.67
CA PHE A 145 9.22 -3.41 16.38
C PHE A 145 9.86 -4.41 17.37
N LEU A 146 9.47 -4.41 18.65
CA LEU A 146 9.98 -5.35 19.65
C LEU A 146 9.28 -6.70 19.59
N ASN A 147 8.01 -6.73 19.18
CA ASN A 147 7.25 -7.96 19.00
C ASN A 147 7.50 -8.64 17.65
N ILE A 148 7.85 -7.89 16.58
CA ILE A 148 8.20 -8.42 15.25
C ILE A 148 9.24 -9.55 15.32
N PRO A 149 10.44 -9.40 15.92
CA PRO A 149 11.44 -10.46 15.89
C PRO A 149 10.97 -11.72 16.63
N ARG A 150 10.27 -11.56 17.76
CA ARG A 150 9.71 -12.69 18.52
C ARG A 150 8.59 -13.40 17.75
N ALA A 151 7.77 -12.64 17.04
CA ALA A 151 6.64 -13.17 16.31
C ALA A 151 7.06 -13.79 14.96
N VAL A 152 8.06 -13.23 14.27
CA VAL A 152 8.76 -13.86 13.15
C VAL A 152 9.43 -15.15 13.58
N PHE A 153 10.09 -15.17 14.74
CA PHE A 153 10.70 -16.39 15.27
C PHE A 153 9.65 -17.46 15.64
N ARG A 154 8.50 -17.05 16.19
CA ARG A 154 7.35 -17.95 16.44
C ARG A 154 6.71 -18.45 15.15
N LEU A 155 6.62 -17.62 14.11
CA LEU A 155 6.14 -18.01 12.79
C LEU A 155 7.05 -19.08 12.17
N PHE A 156 8.37 -18.87 12.24
CA PHE A 156 9.36 -19.83 11.75
C PHE A 156 9.39 -21.14 12.54
N ARG A 157 9.17 -21.10 13.86
CA ARG A 157 9.31 -22.27 14.73
C ARG A 157 8.02 -23.07 14.94
N HIS A 158 6.86 -22.41 14.92
CA HIS A 158 5.58 -23.02 15.29
C HIS A 158 4.44 -22.78 14.29
N VAL A 159 4.66 -22.03 13.20
CA VAL A 159 3.62 -21.67 12.20
C VAL A 159 2.36 -21.08 12.86
N GLN A 160 2.53 -20.44 14.02
CA GLN A 160 1.43 -19.75 14.69
C GLN A 160 1.31 -18.35 14.12
N LEU A 161 0.32 -18.18 13.26
CA LEU A 161 0.05 -16.94 12.55
C LEU A 161 -0.80 -16.05 13.46
N SER A 162 -0.20 -15.05 14.09
CA SER A 162 -0.95 -14.07 14.88
C SER A 162 -1.74 -13.14 13.94
N TRP A 163 -3.02 -12.92 14.25
CA TRP A 163 -3.92 -12.09 13.43
C TRP A 163 -3.39 -10.66 13.24
N GLU A 164 -2.66 -10.14 14.23
CA GLU A 164 -1.96 -8.84 14.19
C GLU A 164 -0.85 -8.77 13.11
N MET A 165 -0.22 -9.90 12.78
CA MET A 165 0.87 -9.94 11.80
C MET A 165 0.38 -10.15 10.36
N LEU A 166 -0.86 -10.59 10.16
CA LEU A 166 -1.40 -10.85 8.83
C LEU A 166 -1.29 -9.65 7.89
N PRO A 167 -1.67 -8.42 8.28
CA PRO A 167 -1.56 -7.28 7.38
C PRO A 167 -0.11 -6.98 7.00
N LEU A 168 0.82 -7.09 7.96
CA LEU A 168 2.24 -6.83 7.72
C LEU A 168 2.87 -7.89 6.80
N MET A 169 2.61 -9.17 7.09
CA MET A 169 3.07 -10.28 6.26
C MET A 169 2.50 -10.18 4.84
N ALA A 170 1.21 -9.83 4.72
CA ALA A 170 0.59 -9.62 3.43
C ALA A 170 1.22 -8.45 2.66
N SER A 171 1.50 -7.32 3.30
CA SER A 171 2.22 -6.19 2.67
C SER A 171 3.60 -6.60 2.18
N VAL A 172 4.36 -7.34 2.99
CA VAL A 172 5.70 -7.84 2.59
C VAL A 172 5.61 -8.83 1.44
N CYS A 173 4.70 -9.81 1.53
CA CYS A 173 4.48 -10.78 0.45
C CYS A 173 4.02 -10.10 -0.85
N LEU A 174 3.18 -9.08 -0.74
CA LEU A 174 2.68 -8.31 -1.88
C LEU A 174 3.81 -7.55 -2.56
N GLU A 175 4.70 -6.91 -1.80
CA GLU A 175 5.88 -6.24 -2.37
C GLU A 175 6.86 -7.22 -3.01
N ILE A 176 7.10 -8.37 -2.39
CA ILE A 176 7.93 -9.43 -2.99
C ILE A 176 7.30 -9.92 -4.29
N ALA A 177 5.99 -10.18 -4.28
CA ALA A 177 5.25 -10.61 -5.47
C ALA A 177 5.26 -9.54 -6.56
N HIS A 178 5.17 -8.26 -6.19
CA HIS A 178 5.23 -7.13 -7.10
C HIS A 178 6.60 -7.04 -7.80
N VAL A 179 7.69 -7.13 -7.04
CA VAL A 179 9.06 -7.15 -7.58
C VAL A 179 9.28 -8.39 -8.47
N ALA A 180 8.80 -9.56 -8.05
CA ALA A 180 8.89 -10.79 -8.83
C ALA A 180 8.10 -10.68 -10.14
N LEU A 181 6.92 -10.06 -10.11
CA LEU A 181 6.07 -9.85 -11.27
C LEU A 181 6.74 -8.94 -12.28
N VAL A 182 7.44 -7.89 -11.85
CA VAL A 182 8.22 -7.02 -12.75
C VAL A 182 9.42 -7.73 -13.36
N HIS A 183 10.09 -8.61 -12.61
CA HIS A 183 11.18 -9.43 -13.17
C HIS A 183 10.66 -10.47 -14.17
N ALA A 184 9.44 -10.98 -13.98
CA ALA A 184 8.81 -11.96 -14.87
C ALA A 184 8.12 -11.33 -16.09
N THR A 185 7.81 -10.03 -16.07
CA THR A 185 7.07 -9.33 -17.13
C THR A 185 7.94 -8.34 -17.90
N LYS A 186 7.40 -7.76 -18.98
CA LYS A 186 8.10 -6.73 -19.75
C LYS A 186 8.25 -5.45 -18.90
N PRO A 187 9.43 -4.79 -18.90
CA PRO A 187 9.68 -3.60 -18.08
C PRO A 187 8.72 -2.42 -18.29
N SER A 188 8.02 -2.37 -19.44
CA SER A 188 7.08 -1.29 -19.76
C SER A 188 5.68 -1.48 -19.17
N TRP A 189 5.35 -2.64 -18.60
CA TRP A 189 3.98 -2.95 -18.16
C TRP A 189 3.72 -2.64 -16.69
N LEU A 190 4.79 -2.44 -15.90
CA LEU A 190 4.69 -2.29 -14.46
C LEU A 190 5.87 -1.48 -13.90
N PHE A 191 5.56 -0.44 -13.13
CA PHE A 191 6.56 0.40 -12.49
C PHE A 191 7.12 -0.23 -11.21
N VAL A 192 8.45 -0.26 -11.08
CA VAL A 192 9.17 -0.55 -9.83
C VAL A 192 10.22 0.52 -9.59
N VAL A 193 10.42 0.87 -8.32
CA VAL A 193 11.55 1.69 -7.88
C VAL A 193 12.83 0.85 -8.05
N ASP A 194 13.43 0.89 -9.24
CA ASP A 194 14.73 0.27 -9.50
C ASP A 194 15.86 1.26 -9.18
N VAL A 195 16.91 0.72 -8.56
CA VAL A 195 18.15 1.37 -8.13
C VAL A 195 18.95 1.92 -9.32
N ARG A 196 18.74 1.37 -10.53
CA ARG A 196 19.56 1.69 -11.72
C ARG A 196 19.17 2.96 -12.49
N HIS A 197 18.03 3.57 -12.22
CA HIS A 197 17.50 4.69 -13.02
C HIS A 197 17.14 5.92 -12.17
N VAL A 198 18.00 6.32 -11.23
CA VAL A 198 17.69 7.47 -10.37
C VAL A 198 18.15 8.80 -10.99
N TRP A 199 19.20 8.83 -11.83
CA TRP A 199 19.68 10.06 -12.48
C TRP A 199 20.43 9.78 -13.80
N GLU A 200 19.70 9.78 -14.92
CA GLU A 200 20.23 10.20 -16.23
C GLU A 200 19.46 11.44 -16.70
#